data_AF-D9XQH0-F1
#
_entry.id   AF-D9XQH0-F1
#
_cell.length_a   1.000
_cell.length_b   1.000
_cell.length_c   1.000
_cell.angle_alpha   90.00
_cell.angle_beta   90.00
_cell.angle_gamma   90.00
#
_symmetry.space_group_name_H-M   'P 1'
#
loop_
_entity.id
_entity.type
_entity.pdbx_description
1 polymer ?
#
loop_
_entity_poly.entity_id
_entity_poly.type
_entity_poly.pdbx_seq_one_letter_code
_entity_poly.pdbx_strand_id
1 'polypeptide(L)'
;MSRGSRTLTVMYAAVALWLSFCTVRTWGTVPAWTTLAMAVASLAPVIGVVRETVVADERRTVAVLREREGRRAAWRDAAAAALARAEVEAACCERWWTSCATSHDPGCAHRTSRGTTA
;
A
#
# COMPACT_ATOMS: atom_id res chain seq x y z
N MET A 1 3.65 -4.79 11.51
CA MET A 1 3.56 -4.03 12.78
C MET A 1 4.75 -3.08 12.87
N SER A 2 4.53 -1.81 13.19
CA SER A 2 5.62 -0.88 13.45
C SER A 2 6.37 -1.30 14.73
N ARG A 3 7.63 -0.85 14.90
CA ARG A 3 8.39 -1.16 16.13
C ARG A 3 7.65 -0.68 17.39
N GLY A 4 7.03 0.51 17.33
CA GLY A 4 6.23 1.06 18.44
C GLY A 4 4.99 0.22 18.77
N SER A 5 4.30 -0.30 17.75
CA SER A 5 3.15 -1.22 17.91
C SER A 5 3.55 -2.50 18.67
N ARG A 6 4.68 -3.10 18.31
CA ARG A 6 5.24 -4.27 19.01
C ARG A 6 5.57 -3.97 20.47
N THR A 7 6.23 -2.84 20.75
CA THR A 7 6.57 -2.45 22.12
C THR A 7 5.32 -2.26 22.97
N LEU A 8 4.28 -1.61 22.44
CA LEU A 8 3.00 -1.44 23.13
C LEU A 8 2.31 -2.77 23.41
N THR A 9 2.28 -3.70 22.44
CA THR A 9 1.73 -5.05 22.64
C THR A 9 2.46 -5.80 23.76
N VAL A 10 3.79 -5.77 23.78
CA VAL A 10 4.59 -6.42 24.83
C VAL A 10 4.32 -5.79 26.19
N MET A 11 4.27 -4.46 26.26
CA MET A 11 3.96 -3.74 27.50
C MET A 11 2.56 -4.08 28.01
N TYR A 12 1.56 -4.11 27.13
CA TYR A 12 0.19 -4.49 27.48
C TYR A 12 0.10 -5.94 27.97
N ALA A 13 0.77 -6.88 27.31
CA ALA A 13 0.84 -8.27 27.77
C ALA A 13 1.51 -8.38 29.14
N ALA A 14 2.61 -7.67 29.36
CA ALA A 14 3.31 -7.65 30.65
C ALA A 14 2.42 -7.09 31.78
N VAL A 15 1.70 -5.99 31.54
CA VAL A 15 0.77 -5.40 32.50
C VAL A 15 -0.40 -6.34 32.80
N ALA A 16 -0.98 -6.98 31.78
CA ALA A 16 -2.07 -7.94 31.97
C ALA A 16 -1.63 -9.14 32.83
N LEU A 17 -0.45 -9.71 32.54
CA LEU A 17 0.14 -10.81 33.31
C LEU A 17 0.43 -10.40 34.74
N TRP A 18 1.00 -9.21 34.95
CA TRP A 18 1.28 -8.68 36.28
C TRP A 18 0.00 -8.49 37.10
N LEU A 19 -1.03 -7.88 36.52
CA LEU A 19 -2.31 -7.69 37.19
C LEU A 19 -2.97 -9.04 37.52
N SER A 20 -2.97 -9.99 36.58
CA SER A 20 -3.46 -11.35 36.83
C SER A 20 -2.72 -12.03 37.99
N PHE A 21 -1.39 -11.92 38.02
CA PHE A 21 -0.57 -12.43 39.11
C PHE A 21 -0.93 -11.78 40.46
N CYS A 22 -1.05 -10.45 40.51
CA CYS A 22 -1.49 -9.74 41.72
C CYS A 22 -2.88 -10.20 42.17
N THR A 23 -3.79 -10.42 41.23
CA THR A 23 -5.17 -10.89 41.48
C THR A 23 -5.14 -12.26 42.18
N VAL A 24 -4.36 -13.21 41.66
CA VAL A 24 -4.19 -14.55 42.26
C VAL A 24 -3.54 -14.48 43.63
N ARG A 25 -2.49 -13.66 43.79
CA ARG A 25 -1.73 -13.55 45.04
C ARG A 25 -2.50 -12.90 46.18
N THR A 26 -3.45 -12.03 45.85
CA THR A 26 -4.24 -11.28 46.84
C THR A 26 -5.61 -11.92 47.11
N TRP A 27 -5.93 -13.01 46.40
CA TRP A 27 -7.21 -13.71 46.57
C TRP A 27 -7.38 -14.20 48.02
N GLY A 28 -8.47 -13.76 48.66
CA GLY A 28 -8.80 -14.12 50.05
C GLY A 28 -8.01 -13.37 51.13
N THR A 29 -7.04 -12.52 50.78
CA THR A 29 -6.27 -11.70 51.73
C THR A 29 -6.67 -10.23 51.75
N VAL A 30 -7.24 -9.73 50.65
CA VAL A 30 -7.75 -8.34 50.52
C VAL A 30 -9.24 -8.32 50.22
N PRO A 31 -9.93 -7.18 50.45
CA PRO A 31 -11.32 -7.00 50.08
C PRO A 31 -11.56 -7.33 48.60
N ALA A 32 -12.59 -8.13 48.33
CA ALA A 32 -12.88 -8.69 47.00
C ALA A 32 -12.99 -7.64 45.88
N TRP A 33 -13.39 -6.41 46.20
CA TRP A 33 -13.47 -5.32 45.23
C TRP A 33 -12.12 -4.96 44.61
N THR A 34 -11.01 -5.09 45.36
CA THR A 34 -9.66 -4.78 44.85
C THR A 34 -9.20 -5.80 43.82
N THR A 35 -9.44 -7.09 44.09
CA THR A 35 -9.22 -8.20 43.18
C THR A 35 -10.05 -8.03 41.90
N LEU A 36 -11.32 -7.62 42.05
CA LEU A 36 -12.22 -7.36 40.93
C LEU A 36 -11.76 -6.15 40.09
N ALA A 37 -11.29 -5.08 40.73
CA ALA A 37 -10.72 -3.91 40.05
C ALA A 37 -9.47 -4.26 39.24
N MET A 38 -8.57 -5.11 39.77
CA MET A 38 -7.38 -5.57 39.02
C MET A 38 -7.77 -6.47 37.84
N ALA A 39 -8.75 -7.35 38.02
CA ALA A 39 -9.27 -8.17 36.94
C ALA A 39 -9.85 -7.30 35.81
N VAL A 40 -10.67 -6.29 36.14
CA VAL A 40 -11.20 -5.34 35.15
C VAL A 40 -10.08 -4.52 34.51
N ALA A 41 -9.10 -4.05 35.28
CA ALA A 41 -7.95 -3.30 34.75
C ALA A 41 -7.13 -4.13 33.74
N SER A 42 -7.07 -5.47 33.90
CA SER A 42 -6.40 -6.36 32.95
C SER A 42 -7.06 -6.42 31.57
N LEU A 43 -8.32 -5.99 31.44
CA LEU A 43 -9.02 -5.93 30.14
C LEU A 43 -8.53 -4.78 29.27
N ALA A 44 -8.11 -3.66 29.86
CA ALA A 44 -7.62 -2.48 29.12
C ALA A 44 -6.46 -2.80 28.15
N PRO A 45 -5.38 -3.50 28.57
CA PRO A 45 -4.32 -3.90 27.66
C PRO A 45 -4.79 -4.89 26.57
N VAL A 46 -5.69 -5.82 26.89
CA VAL A 46 -6.27 -6.75 25.91
C VAL A 46 -7.02 -6.00 24.81
N ILE A 47 -7.86 -5.04 25.20
CA ILE A 47 -8.58 -4.15 24.27
C ILE A 47 -7.59 -3.34 23.42
N GLY A 48 -6.50 -2.86 24.01
CA GLY A 48 -5.43 -2.16 23.30
C GLY A 48 -4.80 -3.00 22.19
N VAL A 49 -4.48 -4.27 22.49
CA VAL A 49 -3.93 -5.21 21.50
C VAL A 49 -4.94 -5.49 20.37
N VAL A 50 -6.21 -5.72 20.70
CA VAL A 50 -7.26 -5.97 19.69
C VAL A 50 -7.45 -4.76 18.78
N ARG A 51 -7.45 -3.54 19.32
CA ARG A 51 -7.53 -2.33 18.47
C ARG A 51 -6.35 -2.22 17.52
N GLU A 52 -5.14 -2.49 18.00
CA GLU A 52 -3.94 -2.42 17.17
C GLU A 52 -3.94 -3.47 16.05
N THR A 53 -4.45 -4.68 16.31
CA THR A 53 -4.58 -5.71 15.27
C THR A 53 -5.60 -5.33 14.20
N VAL A 54 -6.74 -4.75 14.58
CA VAL A 54 -7.75 -4.25 13.62
C VAL A 54 -7.18 -3.12 12.77
N VAL A 55 -6.53 -2.13 13.39
CA VAL A 55 -5.90 -1.00 12.67
C VAL A 55 -4.79 -1.48 11.72
N ALA A 56 -4.00 -2.48 12.15
CA ALA A 56 -2.99 -3.08 11.29
C ALA A 56 -3.61 -3.80 10.07
N ASP A 57 -4.80 -4.40 10.24
CA ASP A 57 -5.51 -5.06 9.15
C ASP A 57 -6.11 -4.06 8.15
N GLU A 58 -6.78 -3.01 8.63
CA GLU A 58 -7.29 -1.93 7.80
C GLU A 58 -6.17 -1.24 7.00
N ARG A 59 -5.00 -1.02 7.60
CA ARG A 59 -3.86 -0.45 6.88
C ARG A 59 -3.35 -1.38 5.78
N ARG A 60 -3.38 -2.69 6.00
CA ARG A 60 -2.99 -3.67 4.98
C ARG A 60 -3.99 -3.69 3.82
N THR A 61 -5.29 -3.67 4.10
CA THR A 61 -6.31 -3.65 3.04
C THR A 61 -6.21 -2.37 2.20
N VAL A 62 -6.04 -1.21 2.84
CA VAL A 62 -5.83 0.07 2.15
C VAL A 62 -4.54 0.07 1.31
N ALA A 63 -3.44 -0.47 1.83
CA ALA A 63 -2.19 -0.56 1.07
C ALA A 63 -2.34 -1.41 -0.20
N VAL A 64 -3.04 -2.56 -0.11
CA VAL A 64 -3.32 -3.42 -1.26
C VAL A 64 -4.22 -2.72 -2.29
N LEU A 65 -5.23 -1.97 -1.85
CA LEU A 65 -6.08 -1.19 -2.75
C LEU A 65 -5.28 -0.11 -3.48
N ARG A 66 -4.45 0.65 -2.75
CA ARG A 66 -3.57 1.67 -3.36
C ARG A 66 -2.59 1.09 -4.37
N GLU A 67 -2.01 -0.07 -4.09
CA GLU A 67 -1.11 -0.73 -5.04
C GLU A 67 -1.85 -1.16 -6.33
N ARG A 68 -3.08 -1.69 -6.19
CA ARG A 68 -3.93 -2.02 -7.33
C ARG A 68 -4.31 -0.79 -8.14
N GLU A 69 -4.67 0.30 -7.49
CA GLU A 69 -4.97 1.58 -8.14
C GLU A 69 -3.75 2.15 -8.86
N GLY A 70 -2.58 2.12 -8.22
CA GLY A 70 -1.31 2.54 -8.81
C GLY A 70 -0.97 1.76 -10.08
N ARG A 71 -1.14 0.43 -10.07
CA ARG A 71 -0.95 -0.39 -11.28
C ARG A 71 -1.95 -0.05 -12.39
N ARG A 72 -3.22 0.19 -12.05
CA ARG A 72 -4.23 0.62 -13.03
C ARG A 72 -3.95 2.01 -13.59
N ALA A 73 -3.43 2.93 -12.78
CA ALA A 73 -3.00 4.24 -13.25
C ALA A 73 -1.82 4.11 -14.22
N ALA A 74 -0.76 3.37 -13.83
CA ALA A 74 0.39 3.13 -14.69
C ALA A 74 0.03 2.48 -16.03
N TRP A 75 -0.92 1.53 -16.04
CA TRP A 75 -1.42 0.93 -17.27
C TRP A 75 -2.15 1.95 -18.16
N ARG A 76 -2.98 2.82 -17.57
CA ARG A 76 -3.67 3.89 -18.30
C ARG A 76 -2.69 4.89 -18.89
N ASP A 77 -1.65 5.27 -18.14
CA ASP A 77 -0.61 6.18 -18.61
C ASP A 77 0.18 5.56 -19.78
N ALA A 78 0.51 4.27 -19.68
CA ALA A 78 1.16 3.54 -20.77
C ALA A 78 0.27 3.44 -22.01
N ALA A 79 -1.03 3.17 -21.85
CA ALA A 79 -1.99 3.14 -22.95
C ALA A 79 -2.14 4.53 -23.61
N ALA A 80 -2.24 5.60 -22.82
CA ALA A 80 -2.31 6.97 -23.32
C ALA A 80 -1.02 7.35 -24.08
N ALA A 81 0.15 6.98 -23.55
CA ALA A 81 1.43 7.19 -24.23
C ALA A 81 1.53 6.42 -25.55
N ALA A 82 1.01 5.18 -25.61
CA ALA A 82 0.97 4.40 -26.84
C ALA A 82 0.07 5.04 -27.90
N LEU A 83 -1.13 5.50 -27.51
CA LEU A 83 -2.03 6.23 -28.41
C LEU A 83 -1.39 7.52 -28.92
N ALA A 84 -0.79 8.32 -28.03
CA ALA A 84 -0.10 9.55 -28.41
C ALA A 84 1.04 9.29 -29.41
N ARG A 85 1.82 8.22 -29.23
CA ARG A 85 2.87 7.83 -30.18
C ARG A 85 2.28 7.43 -31.54
N ALA A 86 1.22 6.63 -31.56
CA ALA A 86 0.57 6.21 -32.80
C ALA A 86 0.04 7.41 -33.60
N GLU A 87 -0.56 8.39 -32.94
CA GLU A 87 -1.04 9.63 -33.59
C GLU A 87 0.11 10.47 -34.15
N VAL A 88 1.23 10.59 -33.42
CA VAL A 88 2.42 11.28 -33.91
C VAL A 88 3.03 10.59 -35.12
N GLU A 89 3.11 9.26 -35.11
CA GLU A 89 3.62 8.47 -36.24
C GLU A 89 2.71 8.59 -37.47
N ALA A 90 1.39 8.55 -37.28
CA ALA A 90 0.42 8.75 -38.36
C ALA A 90 0.56 10.15 -39.00
N ALA A 91 0.62 11.20 -38.18
CA ALA A 91 0.83 12.57 -38.65
C ALA A 91 2.17 12.74 -39.39
N CYS A 92 3.22 12.04 -38.95
CA CYS A 92 4.52 12.02 -39.63
C CYS A 92 4.40 11.40 -41.03
N CYS A 93 3.75 10.24 -41.15
CA CYS A 93 3.55 9.56 -42.43
C CYS A 93 2.70 10.38 -43.40
N GLU A 94 1.64 11.02 -42.89
CA GLU A 94 0.77 11.89 -43.69
C GLU A 94 1.54 13.10 -44.24
N ARG A 95 2.39 13.71 -43.40
CA ARG A 95 3.27 14.82 -43.82
C ARG A 95 4.33 14.36 -44.83
N TRP A 96 4.88 13.16 -44.67
CA TRP A 96 5.83 12.60 -45.61
C TRP A 96 5.21 12.40 -47.00
N TRP A 97 4.03 11.78 -47.06
CA TRP A 97 3.31 11.57 -48.31
C TRP A 97 2.94 12.88 -49.01
N THR A 98 2.41 13.85 -48.26
CA THR A 98 2.04 15.17 -48.79
C THR A 98 3.23 16.05 -49.17
N SER A 99 4.42 15.78 -48.62
CA SER A 99 5.68 16.46 -49.00
C SER A 99 6.43 15.80 -50.16
N CYS A 100 5.77 14.98 -50.97
CA CYS A 100 6.39 14.23 -52.07
C CYS A 100 7.64 13.44 -51.62
N ALA A 101 7.54 12.82 -50.44
CA ALA A 101 8.59 12.01 -49.83
C ALA A 101 9.87 12.74 -49.40
N THR A 102 9.86 14.06 -49.26
CA THR A 102 11.06 14.86 -48.94
C THR A 102 11.35 14.99 -47.43
N SER A 103 10.32 14.92 -46.57
CA SER A 103 10.49 15.06 -45.12
C SER A 103 9.86 13.89 -44.37
N HIS A 104 10.68 12.96 -43.88
CA HIS A 104 10.26 11.86 -43.02
C HIS A 104 11.10 11.85 -41.75
N ASP A 105 10.48 11.76 -40.58
CA ASP A 105 11.20 11.71 -39.31
C ASP A 105 12.11 10.46 -39.27
N PRO A 106 13.42 10.62 -39.02
CA PRO A 106 14.33 9.49 -38.92
C PRO A 106 13.97 8.48 -37.81
N GLY A 107 13.19 8.89 -36.81
CA GLY A 107 12.72 8.04 -35.72
C GLY A 107 11.39 7.32 -35.97
N CYS A 108 10.73 7.53 -37.11
CA CYS A 108 9.42 6.92 -37.37
C CYS A 108 9.52 5.39 -37.57
N ALA A 109 8.67 4.62 -36.86
CA ALA A 109 8.63 3.16 -36.96
C ALA A 109 8.24 2.63 -38.35
N HIS A 110 7.46 3.41 -39.13
CA HIS A 110 7.03 3.07 -40.48
C HIS A 110 8.05 3.43 -41.57
N ARG A 111 9.17 4.06 -41.19
CA ARG A 111 10.27 4.32 -42.11
C ARG A 111 10.93 3.00 -42.49
N THR A 112 10.51 2.42 -43.60
CA THR A 112 11.28 1.38 -44.25
C THR A 112 12.61 1.99 -44.69
N SER A 113 13.73 1.38 -44.32
CA SER A 113 15.07 1.71 -44.81
C SER A 113 15.21 1.34 -46.29
N ARG A 114 14.41 1.97 -47.15
CA ARG A 114 14.43 1.77 -48.59
C ARG A 114 14.76 3.09 -49.26
N GLY A 115 16.00 3.19 -49.75
CA GLY A 115 16.39 4.23 -50.70
C GLY A 115 17.63 5.05 -50.35
N THR A 116 18.78 4.40 -50.10
CA THR A 116 20.01 4.85 -50.77
C THR A 116 19.93 4.28 -52.18
N THR A 117 19.25 4.96 -53.08
CA THR A 117 19.43 4.77 -54.52
C THR A 117 20.26 5.95 -54.99
N ALA A 118 21.53 5.64 -55.24
CA ALA A 118 22.48 6.49 -55.93
C ALA A 118 22.03 6.82 -57.36
#